data_AF-A0A354IPX1-F1
#
_entry.id   AF-A0A354IPX1-F1
#
_cell.length_a   1.000
_cell.length_b   1.000
_cell.length_c   1.000
_cell.angle_alpha   90.00
_cell.angle_beta   90.00
_cell.angle_gamma   90.00
#
_symmetry.space_group_name_H-M   'P 1'
#
loop_
_entity.id
_entity.type
_entity.pdbx_description
1 polymer ?
#
loop_
_entity_poly.entity_id
_entity_poly.type
_entity_poly.pdbx_seq_one_letter_code
_entity_poly.pdbx_strand_id
1 'polypeptide(L)'
;VSETLPAALGAFDLVIVDEASQSDLWALPAILRGKQILVVGDDKQVSPEAAFVSSAKIGDLRRRFLAGQPFEAVLTADMSLYDIASTVFAASKVMLREHFRCVQPIIAYSNRVFYKDFIQPVRVPRASERLDPPLVDIYVPGGHRSAKGHNPSEADCIVAEIEAILRDPKMAGRTLGVVSLLGPEQAQLIDRQVRARCDAVELARRQFACGDARIFQGSERDIIFLSMVADRDNHHALSGAMYDQRFNVAASRARDRMVLVRSVRLEELSQLDLRRTLLEHFARPLDGNEESTSLAALCESGFERDVYGELFARGYRVVPQVPAAGYRIDMVVEGADDRRLAIELDGDEFHGPDRWQADMARQRVLERAGWTFWRCFASTWSLRREAVLAELLALLEKMGIAPLGAIGRVPSLVEYREWERLPAAATDTAVREAGRQPQQVEAAS
;
A
#
# COMPACT_ATOMS: atom_id res chain seq x y z
N VAL A 1 16.41 23.74 18.01
CA VAL A 1 15.33 24.74 18.27
C VAL A 1 15.77 25.76 19.31
N SER A 2 16.03 25.36 20.56
CA SER A 2 16.31 26.33 21.63
C SER A 2 17.63 27.09 21.50
N GLU A 3 18.61 26.54 20.78
CA GLU A 3 19.90 27.20 20.51
C GLU A 3 19.86 28.14 19.29
N THR A 4 18.83 28.01 18.44
CA THR A 4 18.79 28.66 17.13
C THR A 4 17.65 29.66 16.98
N LEU A 5 16.59 29.57 17.78
CA LEU A 5 15.40 30.43 17.68
C LEU A 5 15.23 31.33 18.90
N PRO A 6 14.68 32.55 18.73
CA PRO A 6 14.40 33.48 19.84
C PRO A 6 13.60 32.80 20.95
N ALA A 7 13.90 33.09 22.21
CA ALA A 7 13.15 32.55 23.34
C ALA A 7 11.76 33.21 23.54
N ALA A 8 11.44 34.23 22.74
CA ALA A 8 10.16 34.93 22.82
C ALA A 8 8.99 34.03 22.41
N LEU A 9 7.96 34.01 23.25
CA LEU A 9 6.69 33.34 22.94
C LEU A 9 5.99 34.08 21.80
N GLY A 10 5.32 33.34 20.93
CA GLY A 10 4.61 33.93 19.77
C GLY A 10 5.51 34.71 18.80
N ALA A 11 6.82 34.40 18.76
CA ALA A 11 7.77 34.97 17.81
C ALA A 11 7.44 34.66 16.34
N PHE A 12 6.66 33.60 16.09
CA PHE A 12 6.22 33.17 14.76
C PHE A 12 4.69 33.22 14.68
N ASP A 13 4.15 33.64 13.53
CA ASP A 13 2.70 33.65 13.34
C ASP A 13 2.12 32.23 13.27
N LEU A 14 2.86 31.29 12.66
CA LEU A 14 2.47 29.89 12.52
C LEU A 14 3.66 28.96 12.77
N VAL A 15 3.42 27.90 13.55
CA VAL A 15 4.31 26.75 13.68
C VAL A 15 3.62 25.52 13.10
N ILE A 16 4.27 24.87 12.14
CA ILE A 16 3.79 23.62 11.54
C ILE A 16 4.62 22.48 12.13
N VAL A 17 3.95 21.47 12.68
CA VAL A 17 4.58 20.23 13.12
C VAL A 17 4.04 19.11 12.26
N ASP A 18 4.88 18.62 11.34
CA ASP A 18 4.61 17.45 10.53
C ASP A 18 5.06 16.18 11.24
N GLU A 19 4.45 15.04 10.90
CA GLU A 19 4.67 13.75 11.58
C GLU A 19 4.54 13.88 13.11
N ALA A 20 3.58 14.69 13.58
CA ALA A 20 3.41 15.01 14.99
C ALA A 20 3.01 13.80 15.85
N SER A 21 2.55 12.71 15.23
CA SER A 21 2.36 11.43 15.92
C SER A 21 3.68 10.80 16.36
N GLN A 22 4.83 11.21 15.78
CA GLN A 22 6.19 10.80 16.17
C GLN A 22 6.88 11.81 17.10
N SER A 23 6.27 12.97 17.33
CA SER A 23 6.80 13.99 18.22
C SER A 23 6.16 13.83 19.59
N ASP A 24 6.94 13.97 20.66
CA ASP A 24 6.44 13.98 22.03
C ASP A 24 6.41 15.42 22.58
N LEU A 25 6.30 15.55 23.91
CA LEU A 25 6.30 16.83 24.62
C LEU A 25 7.59 17.65 24.42
N TRP A 26 8.69 17.07 23.91
CA TRP A 26 9.90 17.85 23.58
C TRP A 26 9.69 18.84 22.44
N ALA A 27 8.58 18.75 21.69
CA ALA A 27 8.19 19.75 20.69
C ALA A 27 7.66 21.06 21.32
N LEU A 28 7.32 21.08 22.62
CA LEU A 28 6.73 22.25 23.29
C LEU A 28 7.50 23.57 23.09
N PRO A 29 8.84 23.64 23.19
CA PRO A 29 9.55 24.87 22.96
C PRO A 29 9.31 25.43 21.54
N ALA A 30 9.14 24.59 20.52
CA ALA A 30 8.84 25.07 19.17
C ALA A 30 7.42 25.64 19.10
N ILE A 31 6.44 24.93 19.65
CA ILE A 31 5.01 25.28 19.64
C ILE A 31 4.75 26.58 20.39
N LEU A 32 5.36 26.76 21.57
CA LEU A 32 5.21 27.95 22.42
C LEU A 32 5.70 29.25 21.74
N ARG A 33 6.54 29.14 20.71
CA ARG A 33 6.98 30.27 19.90
C ARG A 33 6.01 30.63 18.77
N GLY A 34 4.95 29.85 18.54
CA GLY A 34 3.91 30.11 17.55
C GLY A 34 2.69 30.83 18.14
N LYS A 35 2.11 31.78 17.40
CA LYS A 35 0.77 32.33 17.69
C LYS A 35 -0.34 31.37 17.26
N GLN A 36 -0.10 30.63 16.18
CA GLN A 36 -0.95 29.55 15.69
C GLN A 36 -0.11 28.28 15.50
N ILE A 37 -0.77 27.12 15.60
CA ILE A 37 -0.13 25.81 15.39
C ILE A 37 -0.92 25.03 14.35
N LEU A 38 -0.22 24.36 13.43
CA LEU A 38 -0.78 23.35 12.55
C LEU A 38 -0.09 22.03 12.85
N VAL A 39 -0.86 21.07 13.35
CA VAL A 39 -0.37 19.75 13.72
C VAL A 39 -0.84 18.76 12.66
N VAL A 40 0.11 18.11 11.99
CA VAL A 40 -0.14 17.12 10.94
C VAL A 40 0.39 15.78 11.43
N GLY A 41 -0.42 14.73 11.33
CA GLY A 41 -0.06 13.40 11.81
C GLY A 41 -1.21 12.41 11.69
N ASP A 42 -1.00 11.20 12.21
CA ASP A 42 -1.96 10.11 12.15
C ASP A 42 -1.88 9.25 13.42
N ASP A 43 -2.97 9.18 14.18
CA ASP A 43 -3.08 8.38 15.42
C ASP A 43 -3.08 6.87 15.16
N LYS A 44 -3.25 6.45 13.91
CA LYS A 44 -3.18 5.05 13.48
C LYS A 44 -1.80 4.61 13.01
N GLN A 45 -0.81 5.50 13.02
CA GLN A 45 0.59 5.17 12.72
C GLN A 45 1.43 5.16 13.99
N VAL A 46 2.68 4.71 13.91
CA VAL A 46 3.52 4.43 15.08
C VAL A 46 3.78 5.71 15.89
N SER A 47 3.44 5.64 17.18
CA SER A 47 3.74 6.68 18.19
C SER A 47 5.06 6.41 18.94
N PRO A 48 5.67 7.44 19.57
CA PRO A 48 6.81 7.28 20.45
C PRO A 48 6.53 6.28 21.58
N GLU A 49 7.50 5.41 21.87
CA GLU A 49 7.43 4.55 23.05
C GLU A 49 8.05 5.27 24.24
N ALA A 50 7.32 5.36 25.35
CA ALA A 50 7.89 5.77 26.63
C ALA A 50 8.77 4.64 27.18
N ALA A 51 10.06 4.68 26.86
CA ALA A 51 11.01 3.67 27.33
C ALA A 51 11.13 3.71 28.88
N PHE A 52 10.86 2.57 29.53
CA PHE A 52 11.25 2.24 30.91
C PHE A 52 10.81 3.17 32.05
N VAL A 53 9.71 3.93 31.92
CA VAL A 53 9.15 4.70 33.05
C VAL A 53 7.95 3.97 33.64
N SER A 54 7.99 3.68 34.94
CA SER A 54 6.87 3.02 35.61
C SER A 54 5.62 3.91 35.61
N SER A 55 4.46 3.34 35.28
CA SER A 55 3.19 4.07 35.27
C SER A 55 2.87 4.70 36.63
N ALA A 56 3.30 4.08 37.72
CA ALA A 56 3.20 4.62 39.07
C ALA A 56 3.97 5.94 39.22
N LYS A 57 5.21 6.01 38.71
CA LYS A 57 6.03 7.22 38.72
C LYS A 57 5.43 8.33 37.86
N ILE A 58 4.88 7.99 36.69
CA ILE A 58 4.15 8.95 35.84
C ILE A 58 2.94 9.51 36.60
N GLY A 59 2.16 8.66 37.27
CA GLY A 59 1.01 9.08 38.06
C GLY A 59 1.37 10.00 39.23
N ASP A 60 2.48 9.74 39.93
CA ASP A 60 2.98 10.61 40.99
C ASP A 60 3.42 11.99 40.47
N LEU A 61 4.18 12.02 39.37
CA LEU A 61 4.60 13.28 38.75
C LEU A 61 3.40 14.10 38.27
N ARG A 62 2.41 13.44 37.65
CA ARG A 62 1.17 14.09 37.21
C ARG A 62 0.44 14.75 38.37
N ARG A 63 0.18 14.00 39.46
CA ARG A 63 -0.49 14.54 40.65
C ARG A 63 0.28 15.70 41.29
N ARG A 64 1.61 15.65 41.28
CA ARG A 64 2.45 16.67 41.93
C ARG A 64 2.58 17.96 41.11
N PHE A 65 2.72 17.84 39.79
CA PHE A 65 3.10 18.96 38.92
C PHE A 65 2.00 19.44 37.99
N LEU A 66 0.97 18.64 37.74
CA LEU A 66 -0.14 18.95 36.82
C LEU A 66 -1.50 19.04 37.52
N ALA A 67 -1.53 19.11 38.85
CA ALA A 67 -2.76 19.25 39.62
C ALA A 67 -3.59 20.46 39.15
N GLY A 68 -4.86 20.21 38.80
CA GLY A 68 -5.78 21.23 38.31
C GLY A 68 -5.60 21.58 36.82
N GLN A 69 -4.72 20.89 36.09
CA GLN A 69 -4.59 21.04 34.65
C GLN A 69 -5.66 20.18 33.94
N PRO A 70 -6.53 20.75 33.08
CA PRO A 70 -7.72 20.07 32.55
C PRO A 70 -7.44 18.89 31.60
N PHE A 71 -6.23 18.79 31.07
CA PHE A 71 -5.74 17.78 30.14
C PHE A 71 -4.59 16.96 30.73
N GLU A 72 -4.43 16.90 32.06
CA GLU A 72 -3.30 16.22 32.70
C GLU A 72 -3.14 14.77 32.25
N ALA A 73 -4.25 14.11 31.92
CA ALA A 73 -4.31 12.71 31.52
C ALA A 73 -3.57 12.41 30.20
N VAL A 74 -3.43 13.40 29.30
CA VAL A 74 -2.75 13.23 28.00
C VAL A 74 -1.35 13.87 27.98
N LEU A 75 -0.94 14.52 29.07
CA LEU A 75 0.41 15.09 29.21
C LEU A 75 1.39 14.05 29.80
N THR A 76 1.47 12.90 29.16
CA THR A 76 2.31 11.77 29.57
C THR A 76 3.37 11.48 28.49
N ALA A 77 4.45 10.79 28.87
CA ALA A 77 5.59 10.54 27.98
C ALA A 77 5.30 9.56 26.82
N ASP A 78 4.19 8.83 26.90
CA ASP A 78 3.69 7.89 25.91
C ASP A 78 2.66 8.51 24.95
N MET A 79 2.31 9.79 25.14
CA MET A 79 1.41 10.52 24.26
C MET A 79 2.20 11.35 23.27
N SER A 80 1.82 11.26 21.99
CA SER A 80 2.37 12.13 20.97
C SER A 80 1.77 13.54 21.04
N LEU A 81 2.44 14.49 20.40
CA LEU A 81 1.89 15.82 20.18
C LEU A 81 0.56 15.76 19.44
N TYR A 82 0.41 14.85 18.50
CA TYR A 82 -0.84 14.65 17.77
C TYR A 82 -1.97 14.16 18.67
N ASP A 83 -1.69 13.27 19.62
CA ASP A 83 -2.70 12.77 20.58
C ASP A 83 -3.17 13.90 21.50
N ILE A 84 -2.24 14.71 21.97
CA ILE A 84 -2.52 15.89 22.80
C ILE A 84 -3.36 16.90 22.01
N ALA A 85 -2.93 17.25 20.79
CA ALA A 85 -3.64 18.21 19.95
C ALA A 85 -5.03 17.71 19.55
N SER A 86 -5.18 16.41 19.23
CA SER A 86 -6.46 15.79 18.92
C SER A 86 -7.43 15.82 20.10
N THR A 87 -6.91 15.74 21.33
CA THR A 87 -7.72 15.81 22.55
C THR A 87 -8.11 17.26 22.87
N VAL A 88 -7.15 18.18 22.85
CA VAL A 88 -7.35 19.59 23.23
C VAL A 88 -8.17 20.35 22.19
N PHE A 89 -7.94 20.07 20.89
CA PHE A 89 -8.53 20.78 19.76
C PHE A 89 -9.42 19.89 18.90
N ALA A 90 -10.16 18.96 19.52
CA ALA A 90 -10.99 17.98 18.82
C ALA A 90 -11.93 18.59 17.77
N ALA A 91 -12.49 19.78 18.03
CA ALA A 91 -13.40 20.48 17.12
C ALA A 91 -12.73 21.03 15.85
N SER A 92 -11.40 21.12 15.82
CA SER A 92 -10.61 21.67 14.72
C SER A 92 -9.87 20.58 13.91
N LYS A 93 -10.08 19.29 14.23
CA LYS A 93 -9.46 18.17 13.52
C LYS A 93 -10.08 17.99 12.14
N VAL A 94 -9.24 18.00 11.11
CA VAL A 94 -9.64 17.75 9.71
C VAL A 94 -8.98 16.44 9.25
N MET A 95 -9.78 15.50 8.78
CA MET A 95 -9.28 14.25 8.21
C MET A 95 -9.08 14.40 6.70
N LEU A 96 -7.85 14.20 6.23
CA LEU A 96 -7.57 14.05 4.81
C LEU A 96 -7.98 12.64 4.38
N ARG A 97 -8.86 12.54 3.37
CA ARG A 97 -9.45 11.26 2.95
C ARG A 97 -8.81 10.67 1.70
N GLU A 98 -8.31 11.51 0.82
CA GLU A 98 -7.78 11.09 -0.48
C GLU A 98 -6.44 10.36 -0.32
N HIS A 99 -6.33 9.15 -0.86
CA HIS A 99 -5.13 8.33 -0.78
C HIS A 99 -4.53 8.10 -2.17
N PHE A 100 -3.29 8.55 -2.35
CA PHE A 100 -2.61 8.61 -3.65
C PHE A 100 -1.44 7.63 -3.80
N ARG A 101 -1.14 6.81 -2.79
CA ARG A 101 0.08 5.96 -2.76
C ARG A 101 -0.18 4.54 -3.21
N CYS A 102 -1.00 3.80 -2.48
CA CYS A 102 -1.24 2.39 -2.74
C CYS A 102 -2.32 2.23 -3.80
N VAL A 103 -2.21 1.18 -4.61
CA VAL A 103 -3.36 0.70 -5.38
C VAL A 103 -4.48 0.24 -4.44
N GLN A 104 -5.73 0.34 -4.88
CA GLN A 104 -6.91 0.09 -4.06
C GLN A 104 -6.88 -1.25 -3.30
N PRO A 105 -6.51 -2.40 -3.91
CA PRO A 105 -6.49 -3.67 -3.20
C PRO A 105 -5.56 -3.68 -1.99
N ILE A 106 -4.47 -2.91 -2.01
CA ILE A 106 -3.50 -2.84 -0.91
C ILE A 106 -4.04 -1.99 0.25
N ILE A 107 -4.44 -0.74 -0.03
CA ILE A 107 -4.90 0.17 1.04
C ILE A 107 -6.25 -0.26 1.63
N ALA A 108 -7.04 -1.06 0.91
CA ALA A 108 -8.34 -1.54 1.39
C ALA A 108 -8.24 -2.30 2.72
N TYR A 109 -7.14 -3.01 2.99
CA TYR A 109 -6.90 -3.62 4.30
C TYR A 109 -6.88 -2.56 5.41
N SER A 110 -5.95 -1.60 5.31
CA SER A 110 -5.79 -0.56 6.31
C SER A 110 -7.06 0.28 6.47
N ASN A 111 -7.72 0.60 5.36
CA ASN A 111 -8.94 1.39 5.35
C ASN A 111 -10.06 0.75 6.17
N ARG A 112 -10.31 -0.54 5.93
CA ARG A 112 -11.35 -1.33 6.62
C ARG A 112 -11.01 -1.53 8.09
N VAL A 113 -9.76 -1.89 8.40
CA VAL A 113 -9.38 -2.29 9.77
C VAL A 113 -9.14 -1.08 10.68
N PHE A 114 -8.51 0.00 10.18
CA PHE A 114 -8.05 1.10 11.04
C PHE A 114 -8.78 2.43 10.81
N TYR A 115 -9.35 2.65 9.63
CA TYR A 115 -9.95 3.94 9.25
C TYR A 115 -11.45 3.89 8.98
N LYS A 116 -12.14 2.76 9.22
CA LYS A 116 -13.60 2.62 9.06
C LYS A 116 -14.10 3.05 7.68
N ASP A 117 -13.33 2.72 6.64
CA ASP A 117 -13.64 3.03 5.24
C ASP A 117 -13.73 4.52 4.88
N PHE A 118 -13.20 5.42 5.74
CA PHE A 118 -13.16 6.85 5.45
C PHE A 118 -12.07 7.26 4.44
N ILE A 119 -11.09 6.40 4.15
CA ILE A 119 -10.04 6.67 3.15
C ILE A 119 -10.60 6.39 1.74
N GLN A 120 -10.27 7.26 0.80
CA GLN A 120 -10.68 7.23 -0.59
C GLN A 120 -9.46 6.98 -1.49
N PRO A 121 -9.26 5.74 -1.98
CA PRO A 121 -8.19 5.43 -2.91
C PRO A 121 -8.42 6.19 -4.23
N VAL A 122 -7.45 7.03 -4.60
CA VAL A 122 -7.48 7.82 -5.85
C VAL A 122 -6.52 7.24 -6.88
N ARG A 123 -5.51 6.50 -6.42
CA ARG A 123 -4.47 5.96 -7.30
C ARG A 123 -5.02 4.81 -8.13
N VAL A 124 -5.03 5.04 -9.44
CA VAL A 124 -5.10 4.00 -10.46
C VAL A 124 -3.71 3.89 -11.07
N PRO A 125 -3.03 2.73 -11.00
CA PRO A 125 -1.67 2.58 -11.48
C PRO A 125 -1.63 2.74 -13.00
N ARG A 126 -0.57 3.33 -13.51
CA ARG A 126 -0.33 3.36 -14.96
C ARG A 126 0.13 1.99 -15.46
N ALA A 127 0.10 1.76 -16.77
CA ALA A 127 0.48 0.47 -17.36
C ALA A 127 1.92 0.05 -16.99
N SER A 128 2.86 0.98 -16.96
CA SER A 128 4.27 0.74 -16.59
C SER A 128 4.45 0.49 -15.09
N GLU A 129 3.55 1.02 -14.26
CA GLU A 129 3.56 0.87 -12.80
C GLU A 129 2.84 -0.40 -12.35
N ARG A 130 1.88 -0.87 -13.15
CA ARG A 130 0.97 -1.96 -12.81
C ARG A 130 1.70 -3.28 -12.57
N LEU A 131 1.37 -3.92 -11.46
CA LEU A 131 1.82 -5.26 -11.09
C LEU A 131 0.59 -6.11 -10.75
N ASP A 132 0.09 -6.89 -11.71
CA ASP A 132 -1.04 -7.79 -11.50
C ASP A 132 -0.54 -9.23 -11.24
N PRO A 133 -1.09 -9.93 -10.23
CA PRO A 133 -1.94 -9.40 -9.18
C PRO A 133 -1.16 -8.48 -8.21
N PRO A 134 -1.83 -7.48 -7.60
CA PRO A 134 -1.22 -6.58 -6.63
C PRO A 134 -1.01 -7.23 -5.25
N LEU A 135 -1.71 -8.31 -4.95
CA LEU A 135 -1.54 -9.09 -3.73
C LEU A 135 -0.99 -10.47 -4.06
N VAL A 136 0.03 -10.90 -3.32
CA VAL A 136 0.60 -12.25 -3.46
C VAL A 136 0.68 -12.90 -2.07
N ASP A 137 -0.06 -13.98 -1.87
CA ASP A 137 -0.04 -14.80 -0.65
C ASP A 137 0.84 -16.03 -0.87
N ILE A 138 1.96 -16.10 -0.16
CA ILE A 138 2.88 -17.23 -0.21
C ILE A 138 2.79 -17.98 1.11
N TYR A 139 2.19 -19.17 1.05
CA TYR A 139 2.18 -20.11 2.16
C TYR A 139 3.46 -20.93 2.15
N VAL A 140 4.13 -21.02 3.31
CA VAL A 140 5.36 -21.79 3.53
C VAL A 140 5.02 -23.00 4.42
N PRO A 141 4.72 -24.18 3.84
CA PRO A 141 4.39 -25.36 4.62
C PRO A 141 5.53 -25.77 5.55
N GLY A 142 5.22 -26.02 6.82
CA GLY A 142 6.21 -26.48 7.81
C GLY A 142 7.21 -25.41 8.24
N GLY A 143 6.97 -24.13 7.94
CA GLY A 143 7.70 -23.04 8.57
C GLY A 143 7.46 -23.01 10.08
N HIS A 144 8.50 -22.74 10.85
CA HIS A 144 8.46 -22.74 12.32
C HIS A 144 9.20 -21.53 12.86
N ARG A 145 8.71 -20.96 13.96
CA ARG A 145 9.39 -19.90 14.69
C ARG A 145 10.42 -20.53 15.62
N SER A 146 11.67 -20.13 15.45
CA SER A 146 12.73 -20.54 16.35
C SER A 146 12.57 -19.91 17.74
N ALA A 147 13.26 -20.46 18.74
CA ALA A 147 13.35 -19.87 20.08
C ALA A 147 13.92 -18.43 20.09
N LYS A 148 14.63 -18.04 19.02
CA LYS A 148 15.16 -16.68 18.82
C LYS A 148 14.12 -15.72 18.22
N GLY A 149 12.89 -16.17 18.00
CA GLY A 149 11.78 -15.33 17.56
C GLY A 149 11.68 -15.06 16.06
N HIS A 150 12.50 -15.73 15.24
CA HIS A 150 12.48 -15.63 13.76
C HIS A 150 12.02 -16.95 13.11
N ASN A 151 11.50 -16.89 11.89
CA ASN A 151 11.10 -18.03 11.06
C ASN A 151 12.05 -18.15 9.85
N PRO A 152 13.00 -19.11 9.88
CA PRO A 152 14.00 -19.27 8.81
C PRO A 152 13.38 -19.65 7.46
N SER A 153 12.28 -20.41 7.45
CA SER A 153 11.63 -20.84 6.20
C SER A 153 10.97 -19.68 5.48
N GLU A 154 10.31 -18.77 6.21
CA GLU A 154 9.81 -17.51 5.63
C GLU A 154 10.95 -16.64 5.11
N ALA A 155 12.07 -16.58 5.83
CA ALA A 155 13.23 -15.80 5.41
C ALA A 155 13.84 -16.34 4.10
N ASP A 156 14.05 -17.66 4.00
CA ASP A 156 14.55 -18.31 2.80
C ASP A 156 13.61 -18.08 1.59
N CYS A 157 12.30 -18.13 1.82
CA CYS A 157 11.29 -17.81 0.80
C CYS A 157 11.40 -16.37 0.30
N ILE A 158 11.42 -15.39 1.22
CA ILE A 158 11.53 -13.96 0.86
C ILE A 158 12.83 -13.69 0.08
N VAL A 159 13.94 -14.28 0.49
CA VAL A 159 15.23 -14.12 -0.20
C VAL A 159 15.15 -14.69 -1.62
N ALA A 160 14.57 -15.87 -1.80
CA ALA A 160 14.40 -16.48 -3.12
C ALA A 160 13.51 -15.64 -4.05
N GLU A 161 12.41 -15.06 -3.53
CA GLU A 161 11.53 -14.16 -4.27
C GLU A 161 12.26 -12.86 -4.68
N ILE A 162 13.05 -12.27 -3.77
CA ILE A 162 13.87 -11.09 -4.08
C ILE A 162 14.88 -11.43 -5.18
N GLU A 163 15.60 -12.55 -5.08
CA GLU A 163 16.54 -13.00 -6.11
C GLU A 163 15.87 -13.22 -7.47
N ALA A 164 14.62 -13.72 -7.49
CA ALA A 164 13.85 -13.86 -8.72
C ALA A 164 13.49 -12.49 -9.31
N ILE A 165 13.02 -11.55 -8.48
CA ILE A 165 12.69 -10.18 -8.90
C ILE A 165 13.91 -9.43 -9.44
N LEU A 166 15.07 -9.56 -8.79
CA LEU A 166 16.30 -8.91 -9.23
C LEU A 166 16.79 -9.45 -10.59
N ARG A 167 16.47 -10.71 -10.91
CA ARG A 167 16.81 -11.34 -12.20
C ARG A 167 15.81 -11.05 -13.31
N ASP A 168 14.59 -10.62 -13.00
CA ASP A 168 13.56 -10.32 -13.99
C ASP A 168 13.72 -8.91 -14.58
N PRO A 169 14.05 -8.78 -15.89
CA PRO A 169 14.17 -7.47 -16.54
C PRO A 169 12.86 -6.66 -16.52
N LYS A 170 11.69 -7.31 -16.46
CA LYS A 170 10.39 -6.61 -16.39
C LYS A 170 10.18 -5.91 -15.05
N MET A 171 10.86 -6.39 -14.01
CA MET A 171 10.83 -5.80 -12.69
C MET A 171 11.92 -4.75 -12.51
N ALA A 172 12.72 -4.42 -13.53
CA ALA A 172 13.81 -3.45 -13.42
C ALA A 172 13.35 -2.10 -12.85
N GLY A 173 14.17 -1.52 -11.96
CA GLY A 173 13.90 -0.24 -11.31
C GLY A 173 12.85 -0.28 -10.18
N ARG A 174 12.12 -1.39 -10.01
CA ARG A 174 11.14 -1.52 -8.92
C ARG A 174 11.85 -1.56 -7.57
N THR A 175 11.39 -0.70 -6.67
CA THR A 175 11.95 -0.57 -5.33
C THR A 175 11.41 -1.67 -4.40
N LEU A 176 12.24 -2.13 -3.48
CA LEU A 176 11.97 -3.31 -2.64
C LEU A 176 12.02 -2.98 -1.15
N GLY A 177 11.11 -3.57 -0.37
CA GLY A 177 11.16 -3.51 1.08
C GLY A 177 10.65 -4.77 1.75
N VAL A 178 11.15 -5.05 2.95
CA VAL A 178 10.70 -6.18 3.78
C VAL A 178 10.35 -5.68 5.18
N VAL A 179 9.15 -6.00 5.65
CA VAL A 179 8.67 -5.69 6.99
C VAL A 179 8.39 -6.97 7.76
N SER A 180 9.01 -7.12 8.94
CA SER A 180 8.58 -8.13 9.91
C SER A 180 7.39 -7.63 10.71
N LEU A 181 6.33 -8.45 10.79
CA LEU A 181 5.13 -8.12 11.58
C LEU A 181 5.30 -8.36 13.09
N LEU A 182 6.30 -9.13 13.50
CA LEU A 182 6.48 -9.52 14.91
C LEU A 182 7.64 -8.81 15.61
N GLY A 183 8.81 -8.68 14.98
CA GLY A 183 9.96 -8.09 15.66
C GLY A 183 11.22 -8.02 14.82
N PRO A 184 12.27 -7.37 15.35
CA PRO A 184 13.48 -7.05 14.59
C PRO A 184 14.30 -8.29 14.20
N GLU A 185 14.23 -9.38 14.97
CA GLU A 185 15.05 -10.58 14.74
C GLU A 185 14.80 -11.23 13.37
N GLN A 186 13.55 -11.26 12.92
CA GLN A 186 13.22 -11.76 11.58
C GLN A 186 13.78 -10.84 10.50
N ALA A 187 13.62 -9.53 10.66
CA ALA A 187 14.13 -8.55 9.70
C ALA A 187 15.67 -8.61 9.60
N GLN A 188 16.37 -8.73 10.73
CA GLN A 188 17.82 -8.88 10.75
C GLN A 188 18.31 -10.17 10.06
N LEU A 189 17.57 -11.28 10.22
CA LEU A 189 17.86 -12.53 9.51
C LEU A 189 17.70 -12.33 8.00
N ILE A 190 16.59 -11.76 7.55
CA ILE A 190 16.32 -11.55 6.13
C ILE A 190 17.32 -10.58 5.51
N ASP A 191 17.56 -9.41 6.12
CA ASP A 191 18.51 -8.41 5.62
C ASP A 191 19.91 -9.01 5.44
N ARG A 192 20.38 -9.78 6.43
CA ARG A 192 21.66 -10.48 6.35
C ARG A 192 21.72 -11.47 5.20
N GLN A 193 20.67 -12.27 5.00
CA GLN A 193 20.63 -13.26 3.92
C GLN A 193 20.56 -12.59 2.54
N VAL A 194 19.72 -11.56 2.38
CA VAL A 194 19.62 -10.80 1.12
C VAL A 194 20.97 -10.17 0.77
N ARG A 195 21.62 -9.47 1.72
CA ARG A 195 22.92 -8.84 1.49
C ARG A 195 24.06 -9.83 1.22
N ALA A 196 23.93 -11.06 1.71
CA ALA A 196 24.92 -12.11 1.46
C ALA A 196 24.78 -12.76 0.07
N ARG A 197 23.58 -12.75 -0.52
CA ARG A 197 23.30 -13.45 -1.79
C ARG A 197 23.06 -12.52 -2.98
N CYS A 198 22.70 -11.26 -2.75
CA CYS A 198 22.39 -10.28 -3.78
C CYS A 198 23.50 -9.22 -3.91
N ASP A 199 23.68 -8.69 -5.13
CA ASP A 199 24.64 -7.63 -5.41
C ASP A 199 24.28 -6.32 -4.68
N ALA A 200 25.26 -5.72 -4.01
CA ALA A 200 25.05 -4.53 -3.17
C ALA A 200 24.68 -3.28 -3.99
N VAL A 201 25.23 -3.13 -5.20
CA VAL A 201 24.93 -2.00 -6.09
C VAL A 201 23.50 -2.11 -6.58
N GLU A 202 23.08 -3.31 -6.96
CA GLU A 202 21.70 -3.56 -7.36
C GLU A 202 20.73 -3.32 -6.20
N LEU A 203 20.99 -3.83 -4.99
CA LEU A 203 20.15 -3.53 -3.81
C LEU A 203 20.03 -2.03 -3.53
N ALA A 204 21.11 -1.26 -3.70
CA ALA A 204 21.08 0.19 -3.54
C ALA A 204 20.21 0.87 -4.61
N ARG A 205 20.32 0.45 -5.89
CA ARG A 205 19.45 0.94 -6.98
C ARG A 205 17.98 0.66 -6.72
N ARG A 206 17.68 -0.47 -6.09
CA ARG A 206 16.33 -0.89 -5.68
C ARG A 206 15.84 -0.20 -4.40
N GLN A 207 16.65 0.68 -3.81
CA GLN A 207 16.41 1.31 -2.52
C GLN A 207 16.01 0.28 -1.44
N PHE A 208 16.62 -0.90 -1.48
CA PHE A 208 16.25 -2.01 -0.61
C PHE A 208 16.35 -1.62 0.87
N ALA A 209 15.27 -1.85 1.61
CA ALA A 209 15.21 -1.68 3.05
C ALA A 209 14.56 -2.91 3.70
N CYS A 210 15.00 -3.26 4.91
CA CYS A 210 14.44 -4.38 5.67
C CYS A 210 14.39 -4.01 7.15
N GLY A 211 13.24 -4.24 7.80
CA GLY A 211 13.02 -3.73 9.14
C GLY A 211 11.73 -4.19 9.80
N ASP A 212 11.44 -3.58 10.95
CA ASP A 212 10.07 -3.49 11.44
C ASP A 212 9.31 -2.39 10.67
N ALA A 213 8.05 -2.16 11.03
CA ALA A 213 7.23 -1.15 10.36
C ALA A 213 7.78 0.29 10.51
N ARG A 214 8.59 0.58 11.54
CA ARG A 214 9.10 1.93 11.82
C ARG A 214 10.12 2.39 10.81
N ILE A 215 10.93 1.46 10.29
CA ILE A 215 11.92 1.77 9.24
C ILE A 215 11.27 2.35 7.98
N PHE A 216 10.00 2.04 7.74
CA PHE A 216 9.26 2.53 6.58
C PHE A 216 8.34 3.70 6.91
N GLN A 217 8.43 4.29 8.10
CA GLN A 217 7.65 5.47 8.43
C GLN A 217 8.09 6.65 7.52
N GLY A 218 7.12 7.32 6.91
CA GLY A 218 7.38 8.34 5.87
C GLY A 218 8.01 7.82 4.56
N SER A 219 8.19 6.51 4.40
CA SER A 219 8.79 5.89 3.20
C SER A 219 7.87 4.85 2.57
N GLU A 220 8.05 4.58 1.29
CA GLU A 220 7.23 3.64 0.49
C GLU A 220 8.11 2.86 -0.49
N ARG A 221 7.62 1.71 -0.97
CA ARG A 221 8.28 0.92 -2.01
C ARG A 221 7.25 0.41 -3.01
N ASP A 222 7.71 0.10 -4.22
CA ASP A 222 6.85 -0.49 -5.24
C ASP A 222 6.37 -1.87 -4.79
N ILE A 223 7.28 -2.66 -4.21
CA ILE A 223 7.02 -3.99 -3.69
C ILE A 223 7.41 -4.08 -2.21
N ILE A 224 6.47 -4.45 -1.34
CA ILE A 224 6.73 -4.75 0.08
C ILE A 224 6.42 -6.22 0.37
N PHE A 225 7.36 -6.89 1.02
CA PHE A 225 7.17 -8.19 1.64
C PHE A 225 6.79 -8.04 3.11
N LEU A 226 5.76 -8.76 3.54
CA LEU A 226 5.35 -8.89 4.93
C LEU A 226 5.70 -10.30 5.41
N SER A 227 6.63 -10.43 6.36
CA SER A 227 6.90 -11.71 7.03
C SER A 227 6.04 -11.82 8.28
N MET A 228 5.18 -12.86 8.31
CA MET A 228 4.20 -13.06 9.38
C MET A 228 4.82 -13.56 10.69
N VAL A 229 5.84 -14.42 10.61
CA VAL A 229 6.57 -14.97 11.77
C VAL A 229 5.66 -15.67 12.78
N ALA A 230 4.57 -16.26 12.29
CA ALA A 230 3.68 -17.12 13.07
C ALA A 230 3.96 -18.57 12.75
N ASP A 231 3.77 -19.45 13.72
CA ASP A 231 3.71 -20.90 13.50
C ASP A 231 2.53 -21.50 14.29
N ARG A 232 2.20 -22.76 13.99
CA ARG A 232 1.08 -23.50 14.58
C ARG A 232 1.17 -23.61 16.11
N ASP A 233 2.36 -23.67 16.68
CA ASP A 233 2.58 -23.93 18.10
C ASP A 233 2.80 -22.63 18.93
N ASN A 234 3.15 -21.51 18.28
CA ASN A 234 3.53 -20.23 18.89
C ASN A 234 2.77 -19.03 18.27
N HIS A 235 1.44 -19.03 18.37
CA HIS A 235 0.57 -18.00 17.80
C HIS A 235 -0.24 -17.21 18.84
N HIS A 236 0.40 -16.71 19.91
CA HIS A 236 -0.27 -15.75 20.79
C HIS A 236 -0.82 -14.58 19.97
N ALA A 237 -2.09 -14.24 20.22
CA ALA A 237 -2.78 -13.21 19.46
C ALA A 237 -2.04 -11.87 19.56
N LEU A 238 -1.75 -11.26 18.41
CA LEU A 238 -1.23 -9.90 18.37
C LEU A 238 -2.42 -8.95 18.39
N SER A 239 -2.57 -8.21 19.49
CA SER A 239 -3.67 -7.27 19.69
C SER A 239 -3.22 -6.05 20.51
N GLY A 240 -3.96 -4.94 20.33
CA GLY A 240 -3.69 -3.67 21.01
C GLY A 240 -2.98 -2.67 20.12
N ALA A 241 -3.02 -1.39 20.54
CA ALA A 241 -2.67 -0.24 19.73
C ALA A 241 -1.28 -0.31 19.07
N MET A 242 -0.28 -0.85 19.77
CA MET A 242 1.08 -1.01 19.23
C MET A 242 1.09 -1.92 17.97
N TYR A 243 0.34 -3.03 18.00
CA TYR A 243 0.26 -3.93 16.85
C TYR A 243 -0.67 -3.38 15.77
N ASP A 244 -1.76 -2.71 16.13
CA ASP A 244 -2.63 -2.02 15.17
C ASP A 244 -1.81 -1.03 14.32
N GLN A 245 -1.04 -0.16 14.97
CA GLN A 245 -0.16 0.81 14.31
C GLN A 245 0.89 0.14 13.43
N ARG A 246 1.50 -0.95 13.91
CA ARG A 246 2.49 -1.71 13.14
C ARG A 246 1.90 -2.30 11.86
N PHE A 247 0.74 -2.96 11.96
CA PHE A 247 0.07 -3.58 10.82
C PHE A 247 -0.41 -2.52 9.84
N ASN A 248 -0.98 -1.42 10.34
CA ASN A 248 -1.41 -0.32 9.50
C ASN A 248 -0.26 0.29 8.70
N VAL A 249 0.86 0.57 9.36
CA VAL A 249 2.05 1.07 8.67
C VAL A 249 2.51 0.03 7.65
N ALA A 250 2.77 -1.21 8.05
CA ALA A 250 3.29 -2.26 7.18
C ALA A 250 2.45 -2.47 5.90
N ALA A 251 1.12 -2.56 6.05
CA ALA A 251 0.21 -2.81 4.94
C ALA A 251 -0.06 -1.58 4.05
N SER A 252 0.41 -0.38 4.44
CA SER A 252 0.26 0.86 3.67
C SER A 252 1.57 1.36 3.03
N ARG A 253 2.63 0.54 3.03
CA ARG A 253 3.93 0.91 2.44
C ARG A 253 4.13 0.46 0.99
N ALA A 254 3.36 -0.52 0.52
CA ALA A 254 3.42 -0.99 -0.86
C ALA A 254 2.64 -0.07 -1.79
N ARG A 255 3.30 0.44 -2.83
CA ARG A 255 2.63 1.19 -3.91
C ARG A 255 1.89 0.23 -4.82
N ASP A 256 2.59 -0.78 -5.37
CA ASP A 256 2.11 -1.58 -6.51
C ASP A 256 1.87 -3.04 -6.16
N ARG A 257 2.69 -3.65 -5.28
CA ARG A 257 2.53 -5.04 -4.86
C ARG A 257 2.85 -5.27 -3.38
N MET A 258 1.94 -5.97 -2.70
CA MET A 258 2.13 -6.45 -1.33
C MET A 258 2.21 -7.98 -1.33
N VAL A 259 3.34 -8.50 -0.86
CA VAL A 259 3.62 -9.95 -0.79
C VAL A 259 3.55 -10.39 0.67
N LEU A 260 2.59 -11.23 1.03
CA LEU A 260 2.50 -11.82 2.37
C LEU A 260 3.18 -13.19 2.36
N VAL A 261 4.17 -13.38 3.23
CA VAL A 261 4.84 -14.67 3.44
C VAL A 261 4.49 -15.18 4.83
N ARG A 262 3.89 -16.37 4.89
CA ARG A 262 3.29 -16.90 6.11
C ARG A 262 3.38 -18.42 6.20
N SER A 263 3.55 -18.93 7.41
CA SER A 263 3.66 -20.38 7.70
C SER A 263 2.45 -20.97 8.42
N VAL A 264 1.36 -20.21 8.56
CA VAL A 264 0.13 -20.62 9.22
C VAL A 264 -1.07 -20.51 8.27
N ARG A 265 -2.11 -21.29 8.55
CA ARG A 265 -3.42 -21.21 7.89
C ARG A 265 -4.38 -20.33 8.69
N LEU A 266 -5.46 -19.90 8.05
CA LEU A 266 -6.44 -18.99 8.65
C LEU A 266 -7.08 -19.59 9.91
N GLU A 267 -7.32 -20.91 9.90
CA GLU A 267 -7.98 -21.65 10.98
C GLU A 267 -7.07 -21.85 12.20
N GLU A 268 -5.76 -21.66 12.03
CA GLU A 268 -4.76 -21.79 13.10
C GLU A 268 -4.61 -20.50 13.91
N LEU A 269 -5.20 -19.39 13.45
CA LEU A 269 -5.14 -18.09 14.13
C LEU A 269 -6.42 -17.79 14.91
N SER A 270 -6.24 -17.25 16.13
CA SER A 270 -7.34 -16.76 16.96
C SER A 270 -8.11 -15.62 16.28
N GLN A 271 -9.39 -15.49 16.59
CA GLN A 271 -10.24 -14.39 16.11
C GLN A 271 -9.76 -13.01 16.59
N LEU A 272 -9.04 -12.95 17.71
CA LEU A 272 -8.50 -11.72 18.28
C LEU A 272 -7.15 -11.32 17.67
N ASP A 273 -6.61 -12.11 16.75
CA ASP A 273 -5.28 -11.91 16.18
C ASP A 273 -5.33 -11.05 14.92
N LEU A 274 -4.60 -9.93 14.91
CA LEU A 274 -4.50 -9.06 13.72
C LEU A 274 -3.97 -9.81 12.49
N ARG A 275 -3.11 -10.82 12.65
CA ARG A 275 -2.61 -11.64 11.53
C ARG A 275 -3.76 -12.30 10.78
N ARG A 276 -4.82 -12.69 11.48
CA ARG A 276 -6.01 -13.30 10.90
C ARG A 276 -6.71 -12.32 9.95
N THR A 277 -6.88 -11.07 10.37
CA THR A 277 -7.54 -10.02 9.56
C THR A 277 -6.80 -9.77 8.25
N LEU A 278 -5.47 -9.90 8.25
CA LEU A 278 -4.65 -9.77 7.05
C LEU A 278 -4.86 -10.97 6.11
N LEU A 279 -4.90 -12.20 6.63
CA LEU A 279 -5.22 -13.38 5.80
C LEU A 279 -6.63 -13.33 5.23
N GLU A 280 -7.62 -12.89 6.01
CA GLU A 280 -8.99 -12.68 5.51
C GLU A 280 -9.02 -11.65 4.38
N HIS A 281 -8.19 -10.61 4.47
CA HIS A 281 -8.04 -9.64 3.40
C HIS A 281 -7.38 -10.23 2.15
N PHE A 282 -6.32 -11.02 2.26
CA PHE A 282 -5.74 -11.70 1.10
C PHE A 282 -6.71 -12.73 0.49
N ALA A 283 -7.57 -13.37 1.27
CA ALA A 283 -8.60 -14.25 0.74
C ALA A 283 -9.72 -13.49 0.00
N ARG A 284 -10.05 -12.27 0.46
CA ARG A 284 -11.09 -11.42 -0.13
C ARG A 284 -10.72 -9.93 0.00
N PRO A 285 -9.94 -9.38 -0.95
CA PRO A 285 -9.39 -8.03 -0.79
C PRO A 285 -10.43 -6.95 -0.98
N LEU A 286 -11.34 -7.12 -1.95
CA LEU A 286 -12.44 -6.22 -2.25
C LEU A 286 -13.77 -6.99 -2.25
N ASP A 287 -14.83 -6.35 -1.77
CA ASP A 287 -16.18 -6.89 -1.83
C ASP A 287 -16.70 -6.86 -3.28
N GLY A 288 -17.34 -7.95 -3.71
CA GLY A 288 -18.01 -8.03 -5.03
C GLY A 288 -17.13 -8.36 -6.23
N ASN A 289 -15.84 -8.63 -6.06
CA ASN A 289 -14.96 -8.99 -7.17
C ASN A 289 -14.99 -10.51 -7.44
N GLU A 290 -15.93 -10.96 -8.27
CA GLU A 290 -15.87 -12.32 -8.83
C GLU A 290 -14.89 -12.31 -10.02
N GLU A 291 -13.73 -12.96 -9.85
CA GLU A 291 -12.62 -13.04 -10.83
C GLU A 291 -13.03 -13.58 -12.22
N SER A 292 -14.26 -14.11 -12.35
CA SER A 292 -14.86 -14.60 -13.60
C SER A 292 -15.76 -13.61 -14.33
N THR A 293 -15.94 -12.39 -13.84
CA THR A 293 -16.86 -11.41 -14.45
C THR A 293 -16.31 -10.86 -15.76
N SER A 294 -17.11 -10.93 -16.82
CA SER A 294 -16.81 -10.27 -18.10
C SER A 294 -16.79 -8.76 -17.90
N LEU A 295 -15.81 -8.05 -18.47
CA LEU A 295 -15.75 -6.58 -18.37
C LEU A 295 -17.01 -5.92 -18.96
N ALA A 296 -17.61 -6.50 -20.00
CA ALA A 296 -18.88 -6.01 -20.55
C ALA A 296 -20.05 -6.09 -19.57
N ALA A 297 -20.01 -7.03 -18.62
CA ALA A 297 -21.06 -7.21 -17.61
C ALA A 297 -20.99 -6.15 -16.50
N LEU A 298 -19.87 -5.43 -16.39
CA LEU A 298 -19.73 -4.31 -15.46
C LEU A 298 -20.46 -3.05 -15.95
N CYS A 299 -20.78 -2.95 -17.24
CA CYS A 299 -21.51 -1.80 -17.79
C CYS A 299 -22.95 -1.76 -17.24
N GLU A 300 -23.34 -0.63 -16.66
CA GLU A 300 -24.60 -0.46 -15.93
C GLU A 300 -25.76 -0.10 -16.86
N SER A 301 -25.47 0.44 -18.03
CA SER A 301 -26.46 0.83 -19.05
C SER A 301 -26.21 0.21 -20.43
N GLY A 302 -27.25 0.20 -21.28
CA GLY A 302 -27.10 -0.18 -22.69
C GLY A 302 -26.21 0.80 -23.47
N PHE A 303 -26.25 2.08 -23.09
CA PHE A 303 -25.37 3.12 -23.64
C PHE A 303 -23.89 2.82 -23.36
N GLU A 304 -23.54 2.49 -22.11
CA GLU A 304 -22.17 2.08 -21.76
C GLU A 304 -21.73 0.84 -22.54
N ARG A 305 -22.60 -0.18 -22.66
CA ARG A 305 -22.28 -1.40 -23.41
C ARG A 305 -22.00 -1.13 -24.89
N ASP A 306 -22.75 -0.22 -25.50
CA ASP A 306 -22.56 0.15 -26.89
C ASP A 306 -21.20 0.83 -27.10
N VAL A 307 -20.85 1.83 -26.26
CA VAL A 307 -19.57 2.52 -26.34
C VAL A 307 -18.41 1.55 -26.06
N TYR A 308 -18.53 0.73 -25.01
CA TYR A 308 -17.56 -0.33 -24.70
C TYR A 308 -17.37 -1.27 -25.89
N GLY A 309 -18.47 -1.72 -26.51
CA GLY A 309 -18.44 -2.64 -27.65
C GLY A 309 -17.70 -2.06 -28.86
N GLU A 310 -17.93 -0.78 -29.18
CA GLU A 310 -17.23 -0.09 -30.28
C GLU A 310 -15.72 -0.01 -30.04
N LEU A 311 -15.30 0.34 -28.82
CA LEU A 311 -13.89 0.43 -28.46
C LEU A 311 -13.24 -0.96 -28.39
N PHE A 312 -13.91 -1.93 -27.78
CA PHE A 312 -13.47 -3.32 -27.67
C PHE A 312 -13.27 -3.96 -29.04
N ALA A 313 -14.23 -3.80 -29.95
CA ALA A 313 -14.15 -4.33 -31.32
C ALA A 313 -12.98 -3.73 -32.13
N ARG A 314 -12.55 -2.51 -31.79
CA ARG A 314 -11.38 -1.84 -32.38
C ARG A 314 -10.06 -2.18 -31.66
N GLY A 315 -10.08 -3.06 -30.68
CA GLY A 315 -8.89 -3.55 -29.99
C GLY A 315 -8.37 -2.63 -28.88
N TYR A 316 -9.15 -1.65 -28.46
CA TYR A 316 -8.81 -0.82 -27.29
C TYR A 316 -8.93 -1.63 -26.00
N ARG A 317 -8.03 -1.36 -25.06
CA ARG A 317 -8.12 -1.89 -23.71
C ARG A 317 -9.00 -0.98 -22.88
N VAL A 318 -10.24 -1.40 -22.65
CA VAL A 318 -11.25 -0.63 -21.94
C VAL A 318 -11.67 -1.37 -20.67
N VAL A 319 -11.67 -0.67 -19.55
CA VAL A 319 -12.12 -1.18 -18.25
C VAL A 319 -13.31 -0.34 -17.80
N PRO A 320 -14.53 -0.91 -17.72
CA PRO A 320 -15.68 -0.20 -17.17
C PRO A 320 -15.64 -0.08 -15.64
N GLN A 321 -16.39 0.89 -15.11
CA GLN A 321 -16.69 1.06 -13.69
C GLN A 321 -15.44 1.11 -12.79
N VAL A 322 -14.43 1.88 -13.21
CA VAL A 322 -13.14 1.96 -12.51
C VAL A 322 -13.29 2.80 -11.23
N PRO A 323 -13.07 2.21 -10.04
CA PRO A 323 -13.15 2.95 -8.80
C PRO A 323 -11.98 3.93 -8.66
N ALA A 324 -12.29 5.18 -8.36
CA ALA A 324 -11.33 6.22 -8.01
C ALA A 324 -12.02 7.25 -7.12
N ALA A 325 -11.38 7.85 -6.11
CA ALA A 325 -12.03 9.02 -5.47
C ALA A 325 -13.23 8.73 -4.57
N GLY A 326 -13.56 7.47 -4.29
CA GLY A 326 -14.86 7.10 -3.72
C GLY A 326 -16.05 7.24 -4.69
N TYR A 327 -15.80 7.33 -6.00
CA TYR A 327 -16.78 7.17 -7.08
C TYR A 327 -16.27 6.14 -8.10
N ARG A 328 -17.03 5.93 -9.18
CA ARG A 328 -16.64 5.07 -10.30
C ARG A 328 -16.61 5.91 -11.58
N ILE A 329 -15.53 5.79 -12.33
CA ILE A 329 -15.43 6.31 -13.70
C ILE A 329 -16.13 5.27 -14.58
N ASP A 330 -17.04 5.70 -15.45
CA ASP A 330 -17.85 4.77 -16.25
C ASP A 330 -16.99 3.84 -17.10
N MET A 331 -15.95 4.36 -17.74
CA MET A 331 -14.90 3.53 -18.33
C MET A 331 -13.56 4.26 -18.48
N VAL A 332 -12.48 3.48 -18.48
CA VAL A 332 -11.13 3.97 -18.74
C VAL A 332 -10.53 3.23 -19.93
N VAL A 333 -10.01 3.98 -20.89
CA VAL A 333 -9.26 3.46 -22.03
C VAL A 333 -7.77 3.62 -21.76
N GLU A 334 -7.03 2.52 -21.84
CA GLU A 334 -5.58 2.51 -21.64
C GLU A 334 -4.82 2.46 -22.97
N GLY A 335 -3.74 3.21 -23.05
CA GLY A 335 -2.77 3.22 -24.15
C GLY A 335 -1.36 2.89 -23.69
N ALA A 336 -0.45 2.76 -24.65
CA ALA A 336 0.98 2.60 -24.37
C ALA A 336 1.53 3.83 -23.62
N ASP A 337 2.72 3.67 -23.02
CA ASP A 337 3.45 4.76 -22.37
C ASP A 337 2.61 5.51 -21.32
N ASP A 338 1.84 4.75 -20.53
CA ASP A 338 1.02 5.25 -19.42
C ASP A 338 -0.11 6.22 -19.79
N ARG A 339 -0.46 6.31 -21.07
CA ARG A 339 -1.56 7.14 -21.54
C ARG A 339 -2.89 6.49 -21.17
N ARG A 340 -3.84 7.32 -20.74
CA ARG A 340 -5.20 6.88 -20.45
C ARG A 340 -6.21 8.00 -20.65
N LEU A 341 -7.43 7.62 -20.98
CA LEU A 341 -8.58 8.52 -21.07
C LEU A 341 -9.70 7.98 -20.17
N ALA A 342 -10.20 8.82 -19.27
CA ALA A 342 -11.45 8.54 -18.56
C ALA A 342 -12.62 8.97 -19.44
N ILE A 343 -13.64 8.13 -19.53
CA ILE A 343 -14.86 8.38 -20.29
C ILE A 343 -16.04 8.35 -19.31
N GLU A 344 -16.84 9.40 -19.35
CA GLU A 344 -18.08 9.57 -18.58
C GLU A 344 -19.27 9.58 -19.54
N LEU A 345 -20.27 8.75 -19.25
CA LEU A 345 -21.42 8.47 -20.10
C LEU A 345 -22.70 8.82 -19.35
N ASP A 346 -23.08 10.10 -19.43
CA ASP A 346 -24.21 10.63 -18.70
C ASP A 346 -25.55 10.18 -19.32
N GLY A 347 -26.37 9.47 -18.53
CA GLY A 347 -27.73 9.10 -18.90
C GLY A 347 -28.71 10.28 -18.82
N ASP A 348 -29.69 10.33 -19.73
CA ASP A 348 -30.64 11.46 -19.83
C ASP A 348 -31.61 11.60 -18.63
N GLU A 349 -31.74 10.58 -17.77
CA GLU A 349 -32.67 10.57 -16.62
C GLU A 349 -32.06 11.02 -15.27
N PHE A 350 -30.75 11.24 -15.20
CA PHE A 350 -30.07 11.56 -13.96
C PHE A 350 -29.46 12.97 -14.02
N HIS A 351 -29.16 13.55 -12.87
CA HIS A 351 -28.57 14.89 -12.66
C HIS A 351 -29.56 16.06 -12.52
N GLY A 352 -30.25 16.12 -11.37
CA GLY A 352 -30.66 17.41 -10.81
C GLY A 352 -29.42 18.30 -10.51
N PRO A 353 -29.59 19.63 -10.38
CA PRO A 353 -28.49 20.60 -10.30
C PRO A 353 -27.46 20.33 -9.19
N ASP A 354 -27.89 19.78 -8.05
CA ASP A 354 -27.00 19.47 -6.93
C ASP A 354 -26.08 18.27 -7.21
N ARG A 355 -26.55 17.26 -7.96
CA ARG A 355 -25.72 16.11 -8.36
C ARG A 355 -24.65 16.53 -9.35
N TRP A 356 -25.00 17.40 -10.30
CA TRP A 356 -24.05 17.93 -11.27
C TRP A 356 -22.87 18.66 -10.60
N GLN A 357 -23.14 19.49 -9.58
CA GLN A 357 -22.07 20.17 -8.84
C GLN A 357 -21.13 19.18 -8.13
N ALA A 358 -21.69 18.13 -7.53
CA ALA A 358 -20.89 17.10 -6.87
C ALA A 358 -20.04 16.30 -7.88
N ASP A 359 -20.61 15.94 -9.04
CA ASP A 359 -19.90 15.20 -10.09
C ASP A 359 -18.77 16.05 -10.69
N MET A 360 -19.01 17.35 -10.95
CA MET A 360 -17.97 18.28 -11.39
C MET A 360 -16.89 18.51 -10.34
N ALA A 361 -17.23 18.55 -9.05
CA ALA A 361 -16.23 18.64 -7.99
C ALA A 361 -15.32 17.40 -7.95
N ARG A 362 -15.88 16.20 -8.15
CA ARG A 362 -15.11 14.94 -8.24
C ARG A 362 -14.23 14.89 -9.47
N GLN A 363 -14.74 15.29 -10.64
CA GLN A 363 -13.94 15.37 -11.85
C GLN A 363 -12.72 16.28 -11.64
N ARG A 364 -12.89 17.42 -10.96
CA ARG A 364 -11.75 18.29 -10.61
C ARG A 364 -10.73 17.62 -9.69
N VAL A 365 -11.14 16.72 -8.78
CA VAL A 365 -10.21 15.94 -7.93
C VAL A 365 -9.34 15.03 -8.80
N LEU A 366 -9.97 14.34 -9.76
CA LEU A 366 -9.29 13.46 -10.70
C LEU A 366 -8.38 14.20 -11.66
N GLU A 367 -8.82 15.33 -12.20
CA GLU A 367 -8.01 16.15 -13.10
C GLU A 367 -6.77 16.67 -12.37
N ARG A 368 -6.88 17.05 -11.08
CA ARG A 368 -5.71 17.36 -10.24
C ARG A 368 -4.78 16.16 -10.05
N ALA A 369 -5.33 14.95 -10.04
CA ALA A 369 -4.59 13.69 -10.03
C ALA A 369 -4.08 13.26 -11.43
N GLY A 370 -4.20 14.12 -12.45
CA GLY A 370 -3.65 13.93 -13.78
C GLY A 370 -4.57 13.17 -14.75
N TRP A 371 -5.85 13.02 -14.44
CA TRP A 371 -6.81 12.42 -15.36
C TRP A 371 -7.27 13.40 -16.45
N THR A 372 -7.51 12.86 -17.64
CA THR A 372 -8.19 13.56 -18.74
C THR A 372 -9.53 12.91 -18.97
N PHE A 373 -10.58 13.71 -19.13
CA PHE A 373 -11.94 13.24 -19.31
C PHE A 373 -12.44 13.51 -20.73
N TRP A 374 -13.21 12.56 -21.24
CA TRP A 374 -14.15 12.75 -22.33
C TRP A 374 -15.55 12.42 -21.80
N ARG A 375 -16.54 13.25 -22.12
CA ARG A 375 -17.90 13.11 -21.58
C ARG A 375 -18.91 13.13 -22.71
N CYS A 376 -19.89 12.24 -22.66
CA CYS A 376 -20.95 12.17 -23.66
C CYS A 376 -22.30 11.88 -23.02
N PHE A 377 -23.32 12.63 -23.45
CA PHE A 377 -24.72 12.38 -23.08
C PHE A 377 -25.34 11.29 -23.95
N ALA A 378 -26.19 10.45 -23.36
CA ALA A 378 -26.89 9.36 -24.03
C ALA A 378 -27.72 9.85 -25.25
N SER A 379 -28.41 10.99 -25.12
CA SER A 379 -29.13 11.65 -26.21
C SER A 379 -28.23 12.02 -27.39
N THR A 380 -27.03 12.54 -27.10
CA THR A 380 -26.06 12.93 -28.14
C THR A 380 -25.50 11.71 -28.85
N TRP A 381 -25.18 10.65 -28.11
CA TRP A 381 -24.76 9.37 -28.68
C TRP A 381 -25.84 8.75 -29.58
N SER A 382 -27.09 8.75 -29.12
CA SER A 382 -28.21 8.16 -29.85
C SER A 382 -28.51 8.89 -31.17
N LEU A 383 -28.41 10.22 -31.19
CA LEU A 383 -28.69 11.03 -32.38
C LEU A 383 -27.51 11.09 -33.37
N ARG A 384 -26.26 11.06 -32.87
CA ARG A 384 -25.05 11.37 -33.65
C ARG A 384 -23.92 10.36 -33.43
N ARG A 385 -24.26 9.08 -33.27
CA ARG A 385 -23.33 7.98 -32.93
C ARG A 385 -22.02 8.02 -33.70
N GLU A 386 -22.07 8.05 -35.04
CA GLU A 386 -20.86 8.01 -35.87
C GLU A 386 -19.95 9.24 -35.65
N ALA A 387 -20.54 10.44 -35.57
CA ALA A 387 -19.78 11.67 -35.35
C ALA A 387 -19.14 11.72 -33.97
N VAL A 388 -19.88 11.31 -32.94
CA VAL A 388 -19.40 11.28 -31.54
C VAL A 388 -18.31 10.22 -31.36
N LEU A 389 -18.48 9.05 -31.97
CA LEU A 389 -17.44 8.01 -31.97
C LEU A 389 -16.19 8.47 -32.71
N ALA A 390 -16.33 9.15 -33.85
CA ALA A 390 -15.19 9.72 -34.57
C ALA A 390 -14.44 10.76 -33.74
N GLU A 391 -15.16 11.61 -32.99
CA GLU A 391 -14.58 12.57 -32.05
C GLU A 391 -13.78 11.87 -30.95
N LEU A 392 -14.35 10.85 -30.31
CA LEU A 392 -13.67 10.06 -29.28
C LEU A 392 -12.40 9.40 -29.83
N LEU A 393 -12.48 8.80 -31.02
CA LEU A 393 -11.33 8.15 -31.66
C LEU A 393 -10.24 9.16 -32.02
N ALA A 394 -10.61 10.33 -32.54
CA ALA A 394 -9.66 11.40 -32.84
C ALA A 394 -8.98 11.94 -31.56
N LEU A 395 -9.71 12.00 -30.44
CA LEU A 395 -9.12 12.36 -29.15
C LEU A 395 -8.13 11.29 -28.66
N LEU A 396 -8.49 10.01 -28.74
CA LEU A 396 -7.59 8.89 -28.41
C LEU A 396 -6.30 8.96 -29.25
N GLU A 397 -6.43 9.18 -30.56
CA GLU A 397 -5.29 9.34 -31.47
C GLU A 397 -4.44 10.56 -31.11
N LYS A 398 -5.05 11.72 -30.84
CA LYS A 398 -4.35 12.94 -30.42
C LYS A 398 -3.59 12.74 -29.10
N MET A 399 -4.15 11.95 -28.20
CA MET A 399 -3.49 11.56 -26.95
C MET A 399 -2.44 10.47 -27.16
N GLY A 400 -2.35 9.88 -28.36
CA GLY A 400 -1.45 8.79 -28.69
C GLY A 400 -1.84 7.46 -28.01
N ILE A 401 -3.12 7.27 -27.72
CA ILE A 401 -3.70 6.02 -27.21
C ILE A 401 -4.06 5.17 -28.42
N ALA A 402 -3.24 4.17 -28.71
CA ALA A 402 -3.47 3.20 -29.78
C ALA A 402 -4.06 1.88 -29.21
N PRO A 403 -4.73 1.06 -30.04
CA PRO A 403 -5.18 -0.27 -29.66
C PRO A 403 -4.03 -1.15 -29.12
N LEU A 404 -4.20 -1.70 -27.91
CA LEU A 404 -3.22 -2.56 -27.24
C LEU A 404 -3.61 -4.05 -27.24
N GLY A 405 -4.75 -4.38 -27.82
CA GLY A 405 -5.41 -5.68 -27.64
C GLY A 405 -6.39 -5.60 -26.47
N ALA A 406 -7.65 -5.95 -26.76
CA ALA A 406 -8.73 -5.88 -25.81
C ALA A 406 -8.59 -6.99 -24.74
N ILE A 407 -8.95 -6.66 -23.51
CA ILE A 407 -9.08 -7.62 -22.41
C ILE A 407 -10.57 -7.85 -22.18
N GLY A 408 -10.99 -9.10 -22.02
CA GLY A 408 -12.41 -9.44 -21.80
C GLY A 408 -12.79 -9.71 -20.34
N ARG A 409 -11.82 -9.81 -19.43
CA ARG A 409 -12.02 -10.21 -18.03
C ARG A 409 -11.22 -9.34 -17.07
N VAL A 410 -11.72 -9.21 -15.84
CA VAL A 410 -11.03 -8.52 -14.75
C VAL A 410 -9.78 -9.33 -14.36
N PRO A 411 -8.58 -8.69 -14.23
CA PRO A 411 -7.41 -9.36 -13.70
C PRO A 411 -7.66 -9.87 -12.27
N SER A 412 -7.11 -11.04 -11.93
CA SER A 412 -7.11 -11.52 -10.54
C SER A 412 -6.40 -10.51 -9.64
N LEU A 413 -6.92 -10.34 -8.43
CA LEU A 413 -6.34 -9.42 -7.45
C LEU A 413 -5.30 -10.10 -6.54
N VAL A 414 -5.34 -11.44 -6.47
CA VAL A 414 -4.55 -12.21 -5.51
C VAL A 414 -3.96 -13.43 -6.20
N GLU A 415 -2.64 -13.58 -6.11
CA GLU A 415 -1.97 -14.84 -6.41
C GLU A 415 -1.75 -15.62 -5.11
N TYR A 416 -2.20 -16.86 -5.04
CA TYR A 416 -1.84 -17.80 -3.97
C TYR A 416 -0.78 -18.78 -4.48
N ARG A 417 0.29 -18.98 -3.70
CA ARG A 417 1.33 -19.98 -3.96
C ARG A 417 1.72 -20.72 -2.69
N GLU A 418 2.01 -22.01 -2.84
CA GLU A 418 2.73 -22.76 -1.81
C GLU A 418 4.21 -22.82 -2.17
N TRP A 419 5.07 -22.44 -1.22
CA TRP A 419 6.51 -22.44 -1.41
C TRP A 419 7.11 -23.76 -0.94
N GLU A 420 7.70 -24.50 -1.88
CA GLU A 420 8.47 -25.69 -1.57
C GLU A 420 9.95 -25.36 -1.47
N ARG A 421 10.55 -25.63 -0.31
CA ARG A 421 12.00 -25.57 -0.15
C ARG A 421 12.63 -26.67 -0.99
N LEU A 422 13.32 -26.31 -2.08
CA LEU A 422 14.15 -27.28 -2.80
C LEU A 422 15.14 -27.92 -1.80
N PRO A 423 15.21 -29.26 -1.73
CA PRO A 423 16.09 -29.93 -0.78
C PRO A 423 17.55 -29.56 -1.06
N ALA A 424 18.29 -29.24 0.00
CA ALA A 424 19.68 -28.76 -0.05
C ALA A 424 20.66 -29.69 -0.79
N ALA A 425 20.26 -30.94 -1.04
CA ALA A 425 21.04 -31.95 -1.75
C ALA A 425 21.18 -31.71 -3.27
N ALA A 426 20.35 -30.87 -3.89
CA ALA A 426 20.41 -30.62 -5.34
C ALA A 426 21.50 -29.61 -5.76
N THR A 427 22.02 -28.81 -4.83
CA THR A 427 23.05 -27.80 -5.10
C THR A 427 24.47 -28.37 -5.13
N ASP A 428 24.71 -29.54 -4.54
CA ASP A 428 26.06 -30.13 -4.43
C ASP A 428 26.38 -31.13 -5.56
N THR A 429 25.36 -31.70 -6.22
CA THR A 429 25.53 -32.56 -7.41
C THR A 429 25.82 -31.76 -8.67
N ALA A 430 25.21 -30.59 -8.86
CA ALA A 430 25.46 -29.74 -10.03
C ALA A 430 26.89 -29.16 -10.05
N VAL A 431 27.50 -28.92 -8.88
CA VAL A 431 28.89 -28.42 -8.78
C VAL A 431 29.91 -29.56 -8.94
N ARG A 432 29.57 -30.79 -8.53
CA ARG A 432 30.45 -31.96 -8.70
C ARG A 432 30.50 -32.50 -10.13
N GLU A 433 29.42 -32.38 -10.90
CA GLU A 433 29.40 -32.84 -12.30
C GLU A 433 30.03 -31.83 -13.28
N ALA A 434 30.00 -30.53 -12.98
CA ALA A 434 30.68 -29.50 -13.78
C ALA A 434 32.22 -29.47 -13.62
N GLY A 435 32.77 -30.19 -12.63
CA GLY A 435 34.20 -30.22 -12.32
C GLY A 435 35.01 -31.35 -12.94
N ARG A 436 34.40 -32.25 -13.74
CA ARG A 436 35.13 -33.32 -14.44
C ARG A 436 35.29 -33.01 -15.92
N GLN A 437 36.30 -32.21 -16.26
CA GLN A 437 36.90 -32.26 -17.60
C GLN A 437 37.79 -33.51 -17.74
N PRO A 438 37.80 -34.17 -18.91
CA PRO A 438 38.64 -35.34 -19.14
C PRO A 438 40.10 -34.94 -19.33
N GLN A 439 41.00 -35.50 -18.52
CA GLN A 439 42.44 -35.47 -18.79
C GLN A 439 42.71 -36.26 -20.08
N GLN A 440 43.14 -35.57 -21.14
CA GLN A 440 43.81 -36.18 -22.27
C GLN A 440 45.33 -36.04 -22.13
N VAL A 441 45.96 -37.21 -21.97
CA VAL A 441 47.15 -37.71 -22.69
C VAL A 441 48.39 -36.83 -22.74
N GLU A 442 49.43 -37.28 -22.03
CA GLU A 442 50.83 -37.09 -22.45
C GLU A 442 51.46 -38.47 -22.70
N ALA A 443 52.03 -38.62 -23.89
CA ALA A 443 52.66 -39.83 -24.39
C ALA A 443 54.07 -40.01 -23.81
N ALA A 444 54.45 -41.25 -23.50
CA ALA A 444 55.85 -41.66 -23.45
C ALA A 444 55.99 -43.15 -23.80
N SER A 445 56.80 -43.38 -24.84
CA SER A 445 57.33 -44.65 -25.39
C SER A 445 56.43 -45.43 -26.36
#